data_AF-A0A7C6TA93-F1
#
_entry.id   AF-A0A7C6TA93-F1
#
_cell.length_a   1.000
_cell.length_b   1.000
_cell.length_c   1.000
_cell.angle_alpha   90.00
_cell.angle_beta   90.00
_cell.angle_gamma   90.00
#
_symmetry.space_group_name_H-M   'P 1'
#
loop_
_entity.id
_entity.type
_entity.pdbx_description
1 polymer ?
#
loop_
_entity_poly.entity_id
_entity_poly.type
_entity_poly.pdbx_seq_one_letter_code
_entity_poly.pdbx_strand_id
1 'polypeptide(L)'
;MANETVAERARQFLAEATQFRLGKLLTESPHPRSAQLSQRASENIAAGLEVLFDVDRDVLETYRQWAQSDAPERIRDEALAALRAGGRLYFTGCGATGRLSIQLDSIWRDFWQRRRAAGLTGADEWEDRTFSIMAGGDFALIKSVEGFEDYTQFGRRQIRDRGVRAGDVVFAITEGGETSFVIGTAWEGLDAGARVFFVYNNPDDVLRENVERSREVIDEPSITKINLTTGPMAITGSTRMQATSIQLCVMMTILEMVLGALTGGHSQAADVPGATLRALEEMHATLASEALRDDLARLVAREESVYRARHRNTYFSDRLGIDVLTDTTERSPTFCVPSFRKFDDPDAAESWSFLFLPPYETAAAWEHLLKRPLAPVEWSLEQVCEMLPPGEAERQHAIMRGISREEILRFRIGLDGLPYRTIGPGDAATAILTEEEKEALFTPGGFYRKRLEQAHAGGAATAVLFFGRPGAIEEVRAFLSAWEVPALPVLVPVPETELLLNLPLRVGAKMLLNALSTCTMVRLGRVLGNVMIWVVPSNLKLIDRSTRYIANLTGLSYEEACYLLFEAMEYVGPRWHAGKEYPAPVGLSVMRARHGLTFPEAEKRLYEELGIEPPRA
;
A
#
# COMPACT_ATOMS: atom_id res chain seq x y z
N MET A 1 -2.91 -25.74 18.16
CA MET A 1 -3.55 -24.56 18.78
C MET A 1 -5.03 -24.77 19.14
N ALA A 2 -5.70 -25.90 18.84
CA ALA A 2 -7.16 -26.04 19.03
C ALA A 2 -7.64 -26.33 20.47
N ASN A 3 -6.75 -26.47 21.47
CA ASN A 3 -7.09 -26.83 22.85
C ASN A 3 -6.62 -25.82 23.91
N GLU A 4 -6.04 -24.68 23.51
CA GLU A 4 -5.57 -23.65 24.45
C GLU A 4 -6.70 -22.67 24.77
N THR A 5 -6.87 -22.35 26.06
CA THR A 5 -7.77 -21.29 26.52
C THR A 5 -7.28 -19.91 26.06
N VAL A 6 -8.19 -18.93 25.98
CA VAL A 6 -7.84 -17.52 25.69
C VAL A 6 -6.73 -17.00 26.60
N ALA A 7 -6.82 -17.32 27.90
CA ALA A 7 -5.83 -16.92 28.89
C ALA A 7 -4.46 -17.59 28.69
N GLU A 8 -4.40 -18.82 28.17
CA GLU A 8 -3.14 -19.48 27.82
C GLU A 8 -2.50 -18.83 26.61
N ARG A 9 -3.27 -18.57 25.55
CA ARG A 9 -2.78 -17.87 24.36
C ARG A 9 -2.26 -16.46 24.67
N ALA A 10 -2.97 -15.70 25.50
CA ALA A 10 -2.52 -14.37 25.93
C ALA A 10 -1.23 -14.46 26.75
N ARG A 11 -1.11 -15.41 27.69
CA ARG A 11 0.11 -15.66 28.45
C ARG A 11 1.28 -16.05 27.56
N GLN A 12 1.05 -16.92 26.59
CA GLN A 12 2.07 -17.33 25.63
C GLN A 12 2.58 -16.13 24.84
N PHE A 13 1.67 -15.30 24.30
CA PHE A 13 2.07 -14.07 23.61
C PHE A 13 2.89 -13.13 24.52
N LEU A 14 2.45 -12.93 25.76
CA LEU A 14 3.17 -12.10 26.72
C LEU A 14 4.58 -12.65 27.06
N ALA A 15 4.74 -13.97 27.07
CA ALA A 15 6.03 -14.62 27.36
C ALA A 15 6.97 -14.65 26.15
N GLU A 16 6.47 -14.89 24.94
CA GLU A 16 7.27 -15.28 23.78
C GLU A 16 7.40 -14.17 22.72
N ALA A 17 6.44 -13.24 22.64
CA ALA A 17 6.39 -12.24 21.57
C ALA A 17 7.21 -10.97 21.86
N THR A 18 8.21 -11.03 22.76
CA THR A 18 9.05 -9.87 23.13
C THR A 18 9.75 -9.26 21.92
N GLN A 19 10.21 -10.08 20.98
CA GLN A 19 10.81 -9.65 19.70
C GLN A 19 9.85 -8.95 18.73
N PHE A 20 8.54 -8.92 19.02
CA PHE A 20 7.50 -8.25 18.25
C PHE A 20 6.89 -7.05 19.01
N ARG A 21 7.42 -6.69 20.18
CA ARG A 21 7.04 -5.49 20.94
C ARG A 21 7.70 -4.25 20.35
N LEU A 22 7.21 -3.84 19.19
CA LEU A 22 7.79 -2.77 18.38
C LEU A 22 7.35 -1.37 18.80
N GLY A 23 6.61 -1.22 19.91
CA GLY A 23 6.08 0.07 20.36
C GLY A 23 7.12 1.15 20.69
N LYS A 24 8.41 0.81 20.74
CA LYS A 24 9.53 1.75 20.87
C LYS A 24 9.96 2.37 19.54
N LEU A 25 9.57 1.76 18.41
CA LEU A 25 9.88 2.27 17.09
C LEU A 25 9.11 3.56 16.81
N LEU A 26 9.75 4.50 16.12
CA LEU A 26 9.16 5.78 15.76
C LEU A 26 7.98 5.59 14.79
N THR A 27 8.07 4.61 13.88
CA THR A 27 6.99 4.22 12.97
C THR A 27 5.73 3.70 13.69
N GLU A 28 5.86 3.23 14.94
CA GLU A 28 4.75 2.74 15.78
C GLU A 28 4.22 3.81 16.75
N SER A 29 4.86 4.98 16.80
CA SER A 29 4.50 6.07 17.70
C SER A 29 3.36 6.92 17.14
N PRO A 30 2.57 7.60 18.00
CA PRO A 30 1.53 8.51 17.54
C PRO A 30 2.14 9.82 17.02
N HIS A 31 1.59 10.33 15.92
CA HIS A 31 2.05 11.60 15.36
C HIS A 31 1.34 12.79 16.04
N PRO A 32 2.06 13.80 16.57
CA PRO A 32 1.45 14.88 17.35
C PRO A 32 0.50 15.77 16.54
N ARG A 33 0.84 16.11 15.29
CA ARG A 33 0.00 16.99 14.43
C ARG A 33 -1.32 16.35 14.00
N SER A 34 -1.43 15.02 14.07
CA SER A 34 -2.64 14.30 13.70
C SER A 34 -3.43 13.78 14.89
N ALA A 35 -3.04 14.10 16.13
CA ALA A 35 -3.69 13.56 17.34
C ALA A 35 -5.21 13.76 17.37
N GLN A 36 -5.71 14.85 16.76
CA GLN A 36 -7.13 15.18 16.66
C GLN A 36 -7.74 14.91 15.27
N LEU A 37 -7.12 14.05 14.46
CA LEU A 37 -7.54 13.81 13.07
C LEU A 37 -9.01 13.37 12.97
N SER A 38 -9.45 12.42 13.80
CA SER A 38 -10.84 11.94 13.76
C SER A 38 -11.85 13.02 14.11
N GLN A 39 -11.55 13.90 15.07
CA GLN A 39 -12.40 15.02 15.47
C GLN A 39 -12.47 16.05 14.34
N ARG A 40 -11.31 16.46 13.81
CA ARG A 40 -11.20 17.43 12.71
C ARG A 40 -11.98 16.97 11.47
N ALA A 41 -11.79 15.72 11.05
CA ALA A 41 -12.53 15.15 9.92
C ALA A 41 -14.03 15.02 10.20
N SER A 42 -14.42 14.76 11.45
CA SER A 42 -15.83 14.67 11.86
C SER A 42 -16.56 16.02 11.71
N GLU A 43 -15.89 17.11 12.07
CA GLU A 43 -16.40 18.49 11.97
C GLU A 43 -16.38 19.01 10.52
N ASN A 44 -15.26 18.80 9.82
CA ASN A 44 -15.06 19.24 8.45
C ASN A 44 -14.07 18.29 7.73
N ILE A 45 -14.55 17.61 6.68
CA ILE A 45 -13.74 16.69 5.88
C ILE A 45 -12.48 17.37 5.32
N ALA A 46 -12.58 18.61 4.82
CA ALA A 46 -11.44 19.34 4.28
C ALA A 46 -10.39 19.64 5.37
N ALA A 47 -10.81 19.89 6.62
CA ALA A 47 -9.91 20.05 7.75
C ALA A 47 -9.23 18.74 8.16
N GLY A 48 -9.87 17.59 7.93
CA GLY A 48 -9.24 16.28 8.07
C GLY A 48 -8.17 16.04 6.99
N LEU A 49 -8.48 16.34 5.74
CA LEU A 49 -7.54 16.27 4.62
C LEU A 49 -6.33 17.19 4.81
N GLU A 50 -6.57 18.42 5.31
CA GLU A 50 -5.51 19.35 5.71
C GLU A 50 -4.50 18.70 6.65
N VAL A 51 -4.97 18.03 7.72
CA VAL A 51 -4.08 17.36 8.69
C VAL A 51 -3.26 16.26 8.02
N LEU A 52 -3.84 15.49 7.09
CA LEU A 52 -3.13 14.42 6.40
C LEU A 52 -2.01 14.98 5.51
N PHE A 53 -2.31 16.00 4.69
CA PHE A 53 -1.29 16.65 3.86
C PHE A 53 -0.28 17.44 4.69
N ASP A 54 -0.66 17.94 5.86
CA ASP A 54 0.25 18.60 6.79
C ASP A 54 1.38 17.65 7.22
N VAL A 55 1.03 16.41 7.59
CA VAL A 55 2.00 15.38 7.98
C VAL A 55 2.90 14.96 6.81
N ASP A 56 2.38 14.94 5.57
CA ASP A 56 3.20 14.61 4.39
C ASP A 56 4.36 15.58 4.14
N ARG A 57 4.40 16.76 4.79
CA ARG A 57 5.60 17.62 4.77
C ARG A 57 6.85 16.95 5.36
N ASP A 58 6.68 15.95 6.24
CA ASP A 58 7.80 15.17 6.78
C ASP A 58 8.50 14.35 5.70
N VAL A 59 7.74 13.90 4.70
CA VAL A 59 8.28 13.24 3.50
C VAL A 59 9.15 14.21 2.72
N LEU A 60 8.69 15.45 2.51
CA LEU A 60 9.46 16.46 1.79
C LEU A 60 10.74 16.87 2.52
N GLU A 61 10.67 17.04 3.84
CA GLU A 61 11.84 17.37 4.65
C GLU A 61 12.89 16.27 4.61
N THR A 62 12.47 15.01 4.78
CA THR A 62 13.37 13.85 4.68
C THR A 62 13.96 13.73 3.28
N TYR A 63 13.16 13.96 2.24
CA TYR A 63 13.64 13.94 0.86
C TYR A 63 14.66 15.04 0.61
N ARG A 64 14.42 16.27 1.10
CA ARG A 64 15.36 17.40 0.99
C ARG A 64 16.71 17.07 1.61
N GLN A 65 16.72 16.50 2.81
CA GLN A 65 17.95 16.09 3.49
C GLN A 65 18.70 15.02 2.70
N TRP A 66 17.99 14.01 2.19
CA TRP A 66 18.58 12.97 1.35
C TRP A 66 19.13 13.52 0.02
N ALA A 67 18.37 14.38 -0.66
CA ALA A 67 18.73 14.98 -1.94
C ALA A 67 19.94 15.92 -1.86
N GLN A 68 20.21 16.50 -0.68
CA GLN A 68 21.37 17.37 -0.43
C GLN A 68 22.60 16.60 0.08
N SER A 69 22.47 15.31 0.36
CA SER A 69 23.59 14.44 0.76
C SER A 69 24.38 13.92 -0.46
N ASP A 70 25.43 13.15 -0.22
CA ASP A 70 26.17 12.42 -1.26
C ASP A 70 25.54 11.07 -1.62
N ALA A 71 24.47 10.67 -0.93
CA ALA A 71 23.81 9.39 -1.13
C ALA A 71 23.22 9.20 -2.54
N PRO A 72 22.51 10.19 -3.15
CA PRO A 72 21.90 10.01 -4.46
C PRO A 72 22.90 9.60 -5.55
N GLU A 73 24.01 10.32 -5.68
CA GLU A 73 25.06 10.06 -6.66
C GLU A 73 25.75 8.72 -6.41
N ARG A 74 26.09 8.43 -5.15
CA ARG A 74 26.73 7.17 -4.78
C ARG A 74 25.86 5.96 -5.11
N ILE A 75 24.57 6.01 -4.74
CA ILE A 75 23.64 4.90 -5.01
C ILE A 75 23.40 4.76 -6.52
N ARG A 76 23.23 5.88 -7.24
CA ARG A 76 23.14 5.88 -8.71
C ARG A 76 24.37 5.19 -9.32
N ASP A 77 25.57 5.56 -8.91
CA ASP A 77 26.81 5.07 -9.52
C ASP A 77 26.99 3.57 -9.32
N GLU A 78 26.68 3.05 -8.13
CA GLU A 78 26.71 1.62 -7.86
C GLU A 78 25.65 0.85 -8.68
N ALA A 79 24.41 1.35 -8.73
CA ALA A 79 23.35 0.75 -9.54
C ALA A 79 23.69 0.76 -11.04
N LEU A 80 24.20 1.89 -11.54
CA LEU A 80 24.59 2.08 -12.93
C LEU A 80 25.79 1.20 -13.31
N ALA A 81 26.78 1.07 -12.42
CA ALA A 81 27.94 0.21 -12.64
C ALA A 81 27.52 -1.27 -12.76
N ALA A 82 26.65 -1.74 -11.86
CA ALA A 82 26.10 -3.09 -11.91
C ALA A 82 25.36 -3.34 -13.23
N LEU A 83 24.46 -2.44 -13.62
CA LEU A 83 23.70 -2.53 -14.86
C LEU A 83 24.59 -2.54 -16.11
N ARG A 84 25.60 -1.67 -16.19
CA ARG A 84 26.56 -1.63 -17.30
C ARG A 84 27.44 -2.88 -17.37
N ALA A 85 27.70 -3.52 -16.24
CA ALA A 85 28.38 -4.82 -16.17
C ALA A 85 27.45 -6.02 -16.49
N GLY A 86 26.19 -5.78 -16.84
CA GLY A 86 25.20 -6.82 -17.13
C GLY A 86 24.57 -7.44 -15.87
N GLY A 87 24.72 -6.81 -14.72
CA GLY A 87 23.98 -7.11 -13.49
C GLY A 87 22.52 -6.69 -13.56
N ARG A 88 21.82 -6.88 -12.44
CA ARG A 88 20.38 -6.64 -12.27
C ARG A 88 20.12 -5.87 -10.98
N LEU A 89 18.97 -5.19 -10.90
CA LEU A 89 18.46 -4.56 -9.69
C LEU A 89 17.29 -5.39 -9.14
N TYR A 90 17.33 -5.67 -7.84
CA TYR A 90 16.25 -6.35 -7.12
C TYR A 90 15.63 -5.38 -6.13
N PHE A 91 14.31 -5.17 -6.21
CA PHE A 91 13.53 -4.45 -5.20
C PHE A 91 12.78 -5.47 -4.38
N THR A 92 12.98 -5.47 -3.06
CA THR A 92 12.33 -6.45 -2.19
C THR A 92 11.53 -5.78 -1.10
N GLY A 93 10.39 -6.35 -0.72
CA GLY A 93 9.61 -5.84 0.40
C GLY A 93 8.51 -6.78 0.87
N CYS A 94 7.80 -6.34 1.91
CA CYS A 94 6.58 -6.96 2.40
C CYS A 94 5.48 -5.91 2.57
N GLY A 95 4.20 -6.31 2.46
CA GLY A 95 3.09 -5.38 2.67
C GLY A 95 3.20 -4.18 1.73
N ALA A 96 3.22 -2.97 2.29
CA ALA A 96 3.27 -1.75 1.49
C ALA A 96 4.60 -1.62 0.74
N THR A 97 5.74 -1.98 1.36
CA THR A 97 7.05 -2.02 0.66
C THR A 97 7.14 -3.10 -0.41
N GLY A 98 6.43 -4.24 -0.25
CA GLY A 98 6.36 -5.29 -1.26
C GLY A 98 5.60 -4.82 -2.50
N ARG A 99 4.47 -4.14 -2.27
CA ARG A 99 3.68 -3.50 -3.34
C ARG A 99 4.46 -2.36 -4.02
N LEU A 100 5.20 -1.56 -3.25
CA LEU A 100 6.14 -0.57 -3.77
C LEU A 100 7.22 -1.22 -4.66
N SER A 101 7.77 -2.37 -4.24
CA SER A 101 8.80 -3.09 -5.01
C SER A 101 8.27 -3.54 -6.38
N ILE A 102 7.04 -4.05 -6.44
CA ILE A 102 6.38 -4.38 -7.71
C ILE A 102 6.10 -3.12 -8.52
N GLN A 103 5.67 -2.03 -7.88
CA GLN A 103 5.43 -0.76 -8.55
C GLN A 103 6.70 -0.20 -9.21
N LEU A 104 7.85 -0.26 -8.54
CA LEU A 104 9.14 0.18 -9.08
C LEU A 104 9.57 -0.66 -10.28
N ASP A 105 9.42 -1.99 -10.22
CA ASP A 105 9.69 -2.90 -11.35
C ASP A 105 8.76 -2.62 -12.54
N SER A 106 7.46 -2.45 -12.29
CA SER A 106 6.47 -2.11 -13.32
C SER A 106 6.77 -0.76 -13.98
N ILE A 107 7.16 0.27 -13.21
CA ILE A 107 7.55 1.59 -13.74
C ILE A 107 8.78 1.49 -14.65
N TRP A 108 9.82 0.75 -14.23
CA TRP A 108 11.02 0.54 -15.04
C TRP A 108 10.68 -0.15 -16.37
N ARG A 109 9.89 -1.23 -16.31
CA ARG A 109 9.47 -1.98 -17.49
C ARG A 109 8.60 -1.15 -18.42
N ASP A 110 7.62 -0.41 -17.90
CA ASP A 110 6.77 0.49 -18.69
C ASP A 110 7.62 1.52 -19.46
N PHE A 111 8.65 2.09 -18.82
CA PHE A 111 9.57 3.02 -19.49
C PHE A 111 10.22 2.37 -20.71
N TRP A 112 10.84 1.20 -20.57
CA TRP A 112 11.54 0.54 -21.66
C TRP A 112 10.59 0.01 -22.74
N GLN A 113 9.43 -0.53 -22.37
CA GLN A 113 8.40 -0.95 -23.32
C GLN A 113 7.89 0.22 -24.18
N ARG A 114 7.70 1.41 -23.58
CA ARG A 114 7.34 2.63 -24.33
C ARG A 114 8.47 3.09 -25.24
N ARG A 115 9.73 3.03 -24.78
CA ARG A 115 10.89 3.37 -25.62
C ARG A 115 11.02 2.42 -26.81
N ARG A 116 10.78 1.13 -26.60
CA ARG A 116 10.70 0.12 -27.67
C ARG A 116 9.59 0.46 -28.66
N ALA A 117 8.39 0.75 -28.17
CA ALA A 117 7.26 1.15 -29.03
C ALA A 117 7.54 2.44 -29.82
N ALA A 118 8.35 3.34 -29.26
CA ALA A 118 8.84 4.55 -29.93
C ALA A 118 10.03 4.31 -30.88
N GLY A 119 10.47 3.06 -31.07
CA GLY A 119 11.53 2.68 -32.02
C GLY A 119 12.95 2.72 -31.47
N LEU A 120 13.16 2.86 -30.15
CA LEU A 120 14.49 2.81 -29.56
C LEU A 120 15.04 1.38 -29.60
N THR A 121 16.12 1.17 -30.37
CA THR A 121 16.82 -0.12 -30.47
C THR A 121 17.53 -0.47 -29.17
N GLY A 122 17.49 -1.75 -28.76
CA GLY A 122 18.16 -2.23 -27.55
C GLY A 122 17.38 -2.01 -26.26
N ALA A 123 16.16 -1.46 -26.31
CA ALA A 123 15.30 -1.31 -25.13
C ALA A 123 14.99 -2.66 -24.43
N ASP A 124 14.89 -3.75 -25.20
CA ASP A 124 14.67 -5.11 -24.67
C ASP A 124 15.80 -5.56 -23.73
N GLU A 125 17.04 -5.12 -23.95
CA GLU A 125 18.19 -5.49 -23.12
C GLU A 125 18.10 -4.91 -21.70
N TRP A 126 17.35 -3.82 -21.54
CA TRP A 126 17.19 -3.08 -20.30
C TRP A 126 15.88 -3.40 -19.58
N GLU A 127 14.82 -3.75 -20.30
CA GLU A 127 13.51 -4.10 -19.73
C GLU A 127 13.64 -5.17 -18.63
N ASP A 128 14.42 -6.22 -18.86
CA ASP A 128 14.61 -7.36 -17.95
C ASP A 128 15.81 -7.21 -16.99
N ARG A 129 16.10 -5.97 -16.58
CA ARG A 129 17.16 -5.65 -15.62
C ARG A 129 16.67 -5.35 -14.22
N THR A 130 15.37 -5.21 -14.02
CA THR A 130 14.76 -5.07 -12.69
C THR A 130 13.88 -6.26 -12.36
N PHE A 131 13.82 -6.57 -11.06
CA PHE A 131 12.97 -7.62 -10.51
C PHE A 131 12.41 -7.20 -9.16
N SER A 132 11.11 -7.43 -8.95
CA SER A 132 10.46 -7.29 -7.65
C SER A 132 10.39 -8.63 -6.90
N ILE A 133 10.66 -8.61 -5.59
CA ILE A 133 10.44 -9.73 -4.66
C ILE A 133 9.47 -9.27 -3.56
N MET A 134 8.29 -9.88 -3.51
CA MET A 134 7.28 -9.58 -2.50
C MET A 134 6.99 -10.83 -1.68
N ALA A 135 6.94 -10.71 -0.36
CA ALA A 135 6.48 -11.79 0.52
C ALA A 135 5.07 -12.24 0.09
N GLY A 136 4.91 -13.51 -0.30
CA GLY A 136 3.66 -14.04 -0.85
C GLY A 136 3.49 -13.87 -2.38
N GLY A 137 4.48 -13.31 -3.07
CA GLY A 137 4.49 -13.17 -4.53
C GLY A 137 3.44 -12.19 -5.04
N ASP A 138 3.12 -12.27 -6.34
CA ASP A 138 2.16 -11.36 -6.98
C ASP A 138 0.73 -11.45 -6.38
N PHE A 139 0.36 -12.56 -5.73
CA PHE A 139 -0.91 -12.66 -5.01
C PHE A 139 -1.05 -11.58 -3.93
N ALA A 140 0.06 -11.19 -3.30
CA ALA A 140 0.04 -10.24 -2.20
C ALA A 140 -0.34 -8.80 -2.64
N LEU A 141 -0.37 -8.50 -3.94
CA LEU A 141 -0.99 -7.29 -4.48
C LEU A 141 -2.50 -7.22 -4.24
N ILE A 142 -3.17 -8.36 -4.10
CA ILE A 142 -4.62 -8.48 -3.90
C ILE A 142 -4.95 -8.56 -2.40
N LYS A 143 -4.18 -9.37 -1.67
CA LYS A 143 -4.39 -9.63 -0.24
C LYS A 143 -3.09 -10.06 0.40
N SER A 144 -2.73 -9.47 1.54
CA SER A 144 -1.56 -9.87 2.31
C SER A 144 -1.62 -11.37 2.69
N VAL A 145 -0.49 -12.06 2.57
CA VAL A 145 -0.37 -13.48 2.90
C VAL A 145 0.16 -13.61 4.33
N GLU A 146 -0.70 -14.04 5.25
CA GLU A 146 -0.39 -14.10 6.67
C GLU A 146 0.78 -15.06 6.97
N GLY A 147 1.68 -14.65 7.87
CA GLY A 147 2.83 -15.43 8.32
C GLY A 147 4.02 -15.45 7.36
N PHE A 148 3.88 -15.07 6.09
CA PHE A 148 5.01 -15.09 5.15
C PHE A 148 6.12 -14.10 5.52
N GLU A 149 5.74 -12.97 6.09
CA GLU A 149 6.66 -11.86 6.42
C GLU A 149 7.58 -12.16 7.61
N ASP A 150 7.22 -13.16 8.42
CA ASP A 150 7.86 -13.47 9.70
C ASP A 150 9.11 -14.35 9.53
N TYR A 151 9.32 -14.98 8.36
CA TYR A 151 10.43 -15.91 8.12
C TYR A 151 11.54 -15.29 7.25
N THR A 152 12.76 -15.27 7.79
CA THR A 152 13.97 -14.87 7.03
C THR A 152 14.27 -15.87 5.90
N GLN A 153 14.00 -17.15 6.12
CA GLN A 153 14.24 -18.24 5.17
C GLN A 153 13.41 -18.07 3.89
N PHE A 154 12.17 -17.58 4.01
CA PHE A 154 11.32 -17.32 2.85
C PHE A 154 11.86 -16.17 2.00
N GLY A 155 12.36 -15.10 2.65
CA GLY A 155 13.05 -14.00 1.97
C GLY A 155 14.26 -14.47 1.19
N ARG A 156 15.15 -15.22 1.85
CA ARG A 156 16.33 -15.82 1.23
C ARG A 156 15.95 -16.68 0.02
N ARG A 157 14.95 -17.55 0.21
CA ARG A 157 14.51 -18.45 -0.84
C ARG A 157 13.95 -17.72 -2.07
N GLN A 158 13.06 -16.75 -1.89
CA GLN A 158 12.41 -16.07 -3.01
C GLN A 158 13.41 -15.28 -3.87
N ILE A 159 14.33 -14.55 -3.26
CA ILE A 159 15.33 -13.80 -4.03
C ILE A 159 16.33 -14.75 -4.73
N ARG A 160 16.70 -15.87 -4.08
CA ARG A 160 17.52 -16.93 -4.68
C ARG A 160 16.85 -17.58 -5.88
N ASP A 161 15.56 -17.91 -5.78
CA ASP A 161 14.78 -18.47 -6.89
C ASP A 161 14.68 -17.49 -8.08
N ARG A 162 14.80 -16.19 -7.82
CA ARG A 162 14.89 -15.14 -8.84
C ARG A 162 16.30 -14.95 -9.43
N GLY A 163 17.27 -15.74 -8.96
CA GLY A 163 18.60 -15.84 -9.52
C GLY A 163 19.51 -14.66 -9.21
N VAL A 164 19.39 -14.08 -8.01
CA VAL A 164 20.37 -13.09 -7.52
C VAL A 164 21.77 -13.68 -7.52
N ARG A 165 22.76 -12.91 -7.94
CA ARG A 165 24.15 -13.35 -8.08
C ARG A 165 25.14 -12.20 -7.92
N ALA A 166 26.43 -12.55 -7.95
CA ALA A 166 27.50 -11.58 -7.89
C ALA A 166 27.40 -10.56 -9.03
N GLY A 167 27.58 -9.28 -8.69
CA GLY A 167 27.47 -8.15 -9.61
C GLY A 167 26.06 -7.57 -9.75
N ASP A 168 25.05 -8.15 -9.09
CA ASP A 168 23.72 -7.56 -8.97
C ASP A 168 23.65 -6.55 -7.81
N VAL A 169 22.54 -5.80 -7.73
CA VAL A 169 22.22 -4.89 -6.63
C VAL A 169 20.87 -5.28 -6.02
N VAL A 170 20.80 -5.33 -4.69
CA VAL A 170 19.59 -5.60 -3.94
C VAL A 170 19.23 -4.39 -3.10
N PHE A 171 18.06 -3.81 -3.37
CA PHE A 171 17.39 -2.86 -2.50
C PHE A 171 16.42 -3.63 -1.59
N ALA A 172 16.87 -3.91 -0.37
CA ALA A 172 16.08 -4.53 0.68
C ALA A 172 15.24 -3.45 1.38
N ILE A 173 13.99 -3.27 0.92
CA ILE A 173 13.09 -2.18 1.33
C ILE A 173 12.12 -2.69 2.41
N THR A 174 12.17 -2.10 3.60
CA THR A 174 11.27 -2.41 4.72
C THR A 174 10.77 -1.10 5.32
N GLU A 175 9.54 -1.05 5.80
CA GLU A 175 9.02 0.19 6.38
C GLU A 175 9.79 0.56 7.65
N GLY A 176 9.83 -0.32 8.65
CA GLY A 176 10.40 0.00 9.96
C GLY A 176 11.83 -0.51 10.17
N GLY A 177 12.40 -1.32 9.28
CA GLY A 177 13.74 -1.90 9.47
C GLY A 177 13.76 -3.26 10.17
N GLU A 178 12.59 -3.82 10.51
CA GLU A 178 12.44 -5.00 11.37
C GLU A 178 11.81 -6.22 10.68
N THR A 179 11.44 -6.12 9.41
CA THR A 179 10.73 -7.21 8.72
C THR A 179 11.67 -8.39 8.43
N SER A 180 11.42 -9.55 9.04
CA SER A 180 12.26 -10.75 8.91
C SER A 180 12.46 -11.19 7.47
N PHE A 181 11.39 -11.22 6.67
CA PHE A 181 11.47 -11.55 5.25
C PHE A 181 12.47 -10.67 4.49
N VAL A 182 12.39 -9.34 4.66
CA VAL A 182 13.27 -8.38 3.97
C VAL A 182 14.71 -8.50 4.45
N ILE A 183 14.92 -8.69 5.75
CA ILE A 183 16.23 -9.00 6.32
C ILE A 183 16.81 -10.27 5.68
N GLY A 184 15.98 -11.30 5.47
CA GLY A 184 16.38 -12.51 4.74
C GLY A 184 16.86 -12.21 3.31
N THR A 185 16.16 -11.35 2.58
CA THR A 185 16.59 -10.97 1.22
C THR A 185 17.90 -10.18 1.21
N ALA A 186 18.15 -9.34 2.21
CA ALA A 186 19.40 -8.60 2.36
C ALA A 186 20.57 -9.55 2.56
N TRP A 187 20.41 -10.54 3.46
CA TRP A 187 21.45 -11.53 3.71
C TRP A 187 21.71 -12.44 2.50
N GLU A 188 20.68 -12.91 1.81
CA GLU A 188 20.89 -13.73 0.61
C GLU A 188 21.58 -12.94 -0.51
N GLY A 189 21.22 -11.66 -0.68
CA GLY A 189 21.91 -10.78 -1.62
C GLY A 189 23.40 -10.69 -1.31
N LEU A 190 23.75 -10.51 -0.03
CA LEU A 190 25.14 -10.43 0.41
C LEU A 190 25.87 -11.77 0.19
N ASP A 191 25.26 -12.89 0.58
CA ASP A 191 25.82 -14.24 0.42
C ASP A 191 26.02 -14.60 -1.07
N ALA A 192 25.15 -14.11 -1.94
CA ALA A 192 25.26 -14.27 -3.39
C ALA A 192 26.32 -13.37 -4.04
N GLY A 193 26.92 -12.44 -3.28
CA GLY A 193 27.92 -11.47 -3.76
C GLY A 193 27.33 -10.23 -4.44
N ALA A 194 26.04 -9.95 -4.25
CA ALA A 194 25.40 -8.73 -4.71
C ALA A 194 25.74 -7.54 -3.79
N ARG A 195 25.63 -6.33 -4.33
CA ARG A 195 25.70 -5.11 -3.52
C ARG A 195 24.34 -4.88 -2.85
N VAL A 196 24.31 -4.75 -1.53
CA VAL A 196 23.05 -4.66 -0.77
C VAL A 196 22.87 -3.27 -0.18
N PHE A 197 21.69 -2.68 -0.43
CA PHE A 197 21.16 -1.49 0.22
C PHE A 197 19.98 -1.88 1.11
N PHE A 198 20.03 -1.50 2.38
CA PHE A 198 18.94 -1.67 3.34
C PHE A 198 18.20 -0.35 3.53
N VAL A 199 16.93 -0.28 3.13
CA VAL A 199 16.11 0.94 3.10
C VAL A 199 15.02 0.85 4.17
N TYR A 200 14.98 1.81 5.11
CA TYR A 200 14.10 1.76 6.28
C TYR A 200 13.81 3.14 6.89
N ASN A 201 12.79 3.25 7.75
CA ASN A 201 12.28 4.52 8.27
C ASN A 201 12.27 4.65 9.81
N ASN A 202 13.22 3.99 10.51
CA ASN A 202 13.47 4.24 11.94
C ASN A 202 14.91 4.68 12.20
N PRO A 203 15.16 5.47 13.26
CA PRO A 203 16.52 5.81 13.66
C PRO A 203 17.37 4.57 13.94
N ASP A 204 18.64 4.61 13.53
CA ASP A 204 19.54 3.47 13.67
C ASP A 204 19.72 3.05 15.14
N ASP A 205 19.90 4.02 16.04
CA ASP A 205 20.08 3.81 17.47
C ASP A 205 18.86 3.11 18.09
N VAL A 206 17.65 3.54 17.73
CA VAL A 206 16.40 2.90 18.17
C VAL A 206 16.32 1.45 17.70
N LEU A 207 16.66 1.16 16.44
CA LEU A 207 16.66 -0.21 15.94
C LEU A 207 17.74 -1.08 16.59
N ARG A 208 18.97 -0.55 16.75
CA ARG A 208 20.08 -1.26 17.40
C ARG A 208 19.75 -1.65 18.85
N GLU A 209 19.10 -0.76 19.59
CA GLU A 209 18.76 -0.99 20.99
C GLU A 209 17.59 -1.96 21.15
N ASN A 210 16.57 -1.88 20.28
CA ASN A 210 15.28 -2.52 20.54
C ASN A 210 15.00 -3.76 19.68
N VAL A 211 15.72 -3.96 18.57
CA VAL A 211 15.43 -5.06 17.63
C VAL A 211 16.73 -5.73 17.17
N GLU A 212 17.02 -6.91 17.75
CA GLU A 212 18.26 -7.66 17.49
C GLU A 212 18.51 -7.96 16.01
N ARG A 213 17.52 -8.51 15.29
CA ARG A 213 17.66 -8.79 13.85
C ARG A 213 17.90 -7.55 13.00
N SER A 214 17.41 -6.39 13.43
CA SER A 214 17.70 -5.11 12.77
C SER A 214 19.11 -4.65 13.07
N ARG A 215 19.56 -4.77 14.33
CA ARG A 215 20.94 -4.49 14.75
C ARG A 215 21.94 -5.26 13.89
N GLU A 216 21.73 -6.56 13.67
CA GLU A 216 22.64 -7.39 12.88
C GLU A 216 22.86 -6.84 11.45
N VAL A 217 21.78 -6.47 10.76
CA VAL A 217 21.86 -5.89 9.40
C VAL A 217 22.44 -4.47 9.42
N ILE A 218 22.10 -3.69 10.45
CA ILE A 218 22.58 -2.30 10.62
C ILE A 218 24.08 -2.27 10.96
N ASP A 219 24.60 -3.26 11.66
CA ASP A 219 26.01 -3.29 12.06
C ASP A 219 26.89 -4.00 11.03
N GLU A 220 26.32 -4.74 10.07
CA GLU A 220 27.06 -5.36 8.95
C GLU A 220 27.61 -4.30 7.98
N PRO A 221 28.94 -4.05 7.94
CA PRO A 221 29.53 -2.96 7.15
C PRO A 221 29.38 -3.12 5.63
N SER A 222 29.19 -4.35 5.14
CA SER A 222 29.04 -4.64 3.71
C SER A 222 27.67 -4.22 3.16
N ILE A 223 26.67 -4.08 4.05
CA ILE A 223 25.33 -3.61 3.73
C ILE A 223 25.29 -2.09 3.88
N THR A 224 24.90 -1.38 2.82
CA THR A 224 24.77 0.09 2.84
C THR A 224 23.39 0.49 3.31
N LYS A 225 23.30 1.45 4.24
CA LYS A 225 22.04 1.85 4.86
C LYS A 225 21.51 3.09 4.14
N ILE A 226 20.21 3.06 3.84
CA ILE A 226 19.44 4.19 3.35
C ILE A 226 18.35 4.45 4.40
N ASN A 227 18.72 5.19 5.44
CA ASN A 227 17.79 5.59 6.49
C ASN A 227 16.95 6.77 6.00
N LEU A 228 15.64 6.56 5.89
CA LEU A 228 14.64 7.51 5.42
C LEU A 228 13.63 7.85 6.53
N THR A 229 14.09 7.97 7.76
CA THR A 229 13.22 8.26 8.91
C THR A 229 12.49 9.59 8.73
N THR A 230 11.18 9.53 8.48
CA THR A 230 10.30 10.71 8.37
C THR A 230 9.77 11.20 9.71
N GLY A 231 9.70 10.31 10.72
CA GLY A 231 8.91 10.54 11.92
C GLY A 231 7.71 9.58 12.00
N PRO A 232 6.82 9.78 13.01
CA PRO A 232 5.60 8.99 13.16
C PRO A 232 4.64 9.14 11.97
N MET A 233 3.80 8.14 11.73
CA MET A 233 2.83 8.15 10.63
C MET A 233 1.58 8.96 10.99
N ALA A 234 0.93 9.59 10.00
CA ALA A 234 -0.30 10.37 10.20
C ALA A 234 -1.41 9.57 10.90
N ILE A 235 -1.53 8.29 10.55
CA ILE A 235 -2.23 7.27 11.33
C ILE A 235 -1.16 6.42 12.00
N THR A 236 -1.18 6.32 13.32
CA THR A 236 -0.21 5.56 14.13
C THR A 236 0.00 4.17 13.52
N GLY A 237 1.25 3.76 13.26
CA GLY A 237 1.57 2.43 12.70
C GLY A 237 1.17 2.18 11.23
N SER A 238 0.56 3.15 10.54
CA SER A 238 0.14 3.03 9.13
C SER A 238 1.29 3.38 8.18
N THR A 239 2.25 2.47 8.07
CA THR A 239 3.49 2.66 7.32
C THR A 239 3.31 2.78 5.79
N ARG A 240 2.14 2.38 5.25
CA ARG A 240 1.72 2.66 3.86
C ARG A 240 1.64 4.15 3.50
N MET A 241 1.68 5.03 4.51
CA MET A 241 1.64 6.48 4.37
C MET A 241 3.06 7.04 4.21
N GLN A 242 3.55 7.84 5.16
CA GLN A 242 4.78 8.61 5.02
C GLN A 242 6.00 7.74 4.72
N ALA A 243 6.16 6.59 5.40
CA ALA A 243 7.31 5.70 5.24
C ALA A 243 7.45 5.19 3.79
N THR A 244 6.39 4.63 3.20
CA THR A 244 6.46 4.19 1.79
C THR A 244 6.42 5.34 0.78
N SER A 245 5.86 6.51 1.13
CA SER A 245 5.91 7.70 0.27
C SER A 245 7.35 8.20 0.09
N ILE A 246 8.13 8.34 1.17
CA ILE A 246 9.55 8.74 1.04
C ILE A 246 10.37 7.68 0.30
N GLN A 247 10.11 6.39 0.52
CA GLN A 247 10.77 5.31 -0.20
C GLN A 247 10.48 5.38 -1.69
N LEU A 248 9.23 5.65 -2.09
CA LEU A 248 8.87 5.86 -3.50
C LEU A 248 9.64 7.06 -4.09
N CYS A 249 9.67 8.21 -3.39
CA CYS A 249 10.43 9.39 -3.85
C CYS A 249 11.89 9.05 -4.12
N VAL A 250 12.56 8.45 -3.15
CA VAL A 250 14.00 8.16 -3.20
C VAL A 250 14.32 7.10 -4.25
N MET A 251 13.58 5.98 -4.27
CA MET A 251 13.82 4.91 -5.24
C MET A 251 13.52 5.35 -6.68
N MET A 252 12.44 6.11 -6.90
CA MET A 252 12.17 6.65 -8.23
C MET A 252 13.21 7.68 -8.67
N THR A 253 13.75 8.50 -7.75
CA THR A 253 14.84 9.44 -8.08
C THR A 253 16.09 8.69 -8.52
N ILE A 254 16.45 7.61 -7.83
CA ILE A 254 17.59 6.75 -8.21
C ILE A 254 17.35 6.14 -9.60
N LEU A 255 16.15 5.60 -9.86
CA LEU A 255 15.80 5.05 -11.17
C LEU A 255 15.85 6.11 -12.28
N GLU A 256 15.34 7.31 -12.02
CA GLU A 256 15.39 8.46 -12.93
C GLU A 256 16.84 8.81 -13.29
N MET A 257 17.73 8.92 -12.30
CA MET A 257 19.16 9.19 -12.49
C MET A 257 19.85 8.09 -13.32
N VAL A 258 19.54 6.81 -13.02
CA VAL A 258 20.08 5.65 -13.76
C VAL A 258 19.59 5.67 -15.21
N LEU A 259 18.29 5.88 -15.44
CA LEU A 259 17.70 5.93 -16.79
C LEU A 259 18.25 7.11 -17.59
N GLY A 260 18.42 8.27 -16.96
CA GLY A 260 19.08 9.42 -17.58
C GLY A 260 20.48 9.06 -18.07
N ALA A 261 21.26 8.33 -17.26
CA ALA A 261 22.61 7.91 -17.62
C ALA A 261 22.65 6.79 -18.68
N LEU A 262 21.69 5.86 -18.67
CA LEU A 262 21.60 4.76 -19.64
C LEU A 262 21.11 5.23 -21.02
N THR A 263 20.22 6.22 -21.05
CA THR A 263 19.68 6.76 -22.30
C THR A 263 20.55 7.85 -22.91
N GLY A 264 21.69 8.21 -22.31
CA GLY A 264 22.60 9.22 -22.86
C GLY A 264 22.16 10.67 -22.60
N GLY A 265 21.51 10.94 -21.46
CA GLY A 265 21.16 12.30 -21.05
C GLY A 265 19.86 12.85 -21.65
N HIS A 266 18.91 11.99 -22.01
CA HIS A 266 17.59 12.44 -22.48
C HIS A 266 16.72 13.04 -21.37
N SER A 267 17.11 12.89 -20.10
CA SER A 267 16.60 13.74 -19.02
C SER A 267 17.36 15.08 -19.12
N GLN A 268 16.63 16.17 -19.38
CA GLN A 268 17.24 17.51 -19.51
C GLN A 268 17.59 18.14 -18.15
N ALA A 269 17.18 17.50 -17.04
CA ALA A 269 17.51 17.95 -15.70
C ALA A 269 18.97 17.63 -15.32
N ALA A 270 19.82 18.65 -15.29
CA ALA A 270 21.22 18.53 -14.86
C ALA A 270 21.38 18.12 -13.38
N ASP A 271 20.39 18.45 -12.54
CA ASP A 271 20.27 18.12 -11.12
C ASP A 271 18.93 17.42 -10.88
N VAL A 272 18.90 16.10 -11.03
CA VAL A 272 17.69 15.28 -10.88
C VAL A 272 17.12 15.35 -9.44
N PRO A 273 17.91 15.20 -8.35
CA PRO A 273 17.39 15.32 -6.99
C PRO A 273 16.77 16.69 -6.70
N GLY A 274 17.44 17.79 -7.08
CA GLY A 274 16.90 19.13 -6.86
C GLY A 274 15.70 19.47 -7.74
N ALA A 275 15.68 19.01 -9.00
CA ALA A 275 14.49 19.12 -9.86
C ALA A 275 13.30 18.34 -9.29
N THR A 276 13.56 17.14 -8.78
CA THR A 276 12.54 16.33 -8.12
C THR A 276 12.02 17.00 -6.87
N LEU A 277 12.88 17.55 -6.01
CA LEU A 277 12.47 18.27 -4.80
C LEU A 277 11.51 19.42 -5.14
N ARG A 278 11.87 20.28 -6.11
CA ARG A 278 11.02 21.41 -6.53
C ARG A 278 9.66 20.93 -7.04
N ALA A 279 9.64 19.88 -7.87
CA ALA A 279 8.40 19.31 -8.38
C ALA A 279 7.54 18.69 -7.27
N LEU A 280 8.16 18.04 -6.27
CA LEU A 280 7.44 17.49 -5.12
C LEU A 280 6.87 18.58 -4.21
N GLU A 281 7.59 19.69 -4.01
CA GLU A 281 7.10 20.85 -3.27
C GLU A 281 5.89 21.50 -3.96
N GLU A 282 5.95 21.67 -5.28
CA GLU A 282 4.83 22.21 -6.08
C GLU A 282 3.62 21.26 -6.08
N MET A 283 3.87 19.96 -6.24
CA MET A 283 2.83 18.93 -6.18
C MET A 283 2.16 18.91 -4.80
N HIS A 284 2.94 18.94 -3.72
CA HIS A 284 2.42 18.99 -2.35
C HIS A 284 1.63 20.27 -2.08
N ALA A 285 2.11 21.42 -2.54
CA ALA A 285 1.37 22.67 -2.44
C ALA A 285 0.02 22.60 -3.16
N THR A 286 -0.04 21.93 -4.32
CA THR A 286 -1.29 21.66 -5.03
C THR A 286 -2.23 20.78 -4.22
N LEU A 287 -1.73 19.66 -3.67
CA LEU A 287 -2.50 18.75 -2.80
C LEU A 287 -3.04 19.45 -1.54
N ALA A 288 -2.23 20.33 -0.94
CA ALA A 288 -2.57 21.08 0.25
C ALA A 288 -3.47 22.29 -0.01
N SER A 289 -3.71 22.65 -1.28
CA SER A 289 -4.51 23.82 -1.65
C SER A 289 -5.96 23.69 -1.19
N GLU A 290 -6.56 24.80 -0.76
CA GLU A 290 -7.96 24.83 -0.32
C GLU A 290 -8.92 24.29 -1.39
N ALA A 291 -8.75 24.74 -2.64
CA ALA A 291 -9.59 24.32 -3.77
C ALA A 291 -9.56 22.80 -3.99
N LEU A 292 -8.37 22.18 -4.01
CA LEU A 292 -8.28 20.74 -4.21
C LEU A 292 -8.77 19.96 -2.98
N ARG A 293 -8.53 20.47 -1.77
CA ARG A 293 -9.07 19.87 -0.54
C ARG A 293 -10.59 19.88 -0.52
N ASP A 294 -11.24 20.92 -1.01
CA ASP A 294 -12.69 21.00 -1.13
C ASP A 294 -13.24 20.00 -2.16
N ASP A 295 -12.57 19.85 -3.30
CA ASP A 295 -12.92 18.87 -4.32
C ASP A 295 -12.79 17.44 -3.79
N LEU A 296 -11.67 17.15 -3.12
CA LEU A 296 -11.44 15.87 -2.45
C LEU A 296 -12.44 15.63 -1.32
N ALA A 297 -12.82 16.66 -0.56
CA ALA A 297 -13.79 16.52 0.51
C ALA A 297 -15.17 16.08 -0.01
N ARG A 298 -15.58 16.56 -1.19
CA ARG A 298 -16.80 16.10 -1.87
C ARG A 298 -16.69 14.64 -2.32
N LEU A 299 -15.51 14.21 -2.78
CA LEU A 299 -15.27 12.82 -3.15
C LEU A 299 -15.25 11.89 -1.92
N VAL A 300 -14.59 12.29 -0.83
CA VAL A 300 -14.64 11.59 0.47
C VAL A 300 -16.07 11.47 0.97
N ALA A 301 -16.84 12.56 0.97
CA ALA A 301 -18.24 12.55 1.42
C ALA A 301 -19.10 11.58 0.59
N ARG A 302 -18.86 11.53 -0.72
CA ARG A 302 -19.54 10.60 -1.62
C ARG A 302 -19.15 9.15 -1.31
N GLU A 303 -17.87 8.85 -1.20
CA GLU A 303 -17.39 7.50 -0.92
C GLU A 303 -17.85 7.02 0.46
N GLU A 304 -17.82 7.90 1.47
CA GLU A 304 -18.41 7.68 2.79
C GLU A 304 -19.91 7.33 2.68
N SER A 305 -20.70 8.14 1.95
CA SER A 305 -22.14 7.92 1.80
C SER A 305 -22.46 6.59 1.11
N VAL A 306 -21.70 6.23 0.07
CA VAL A 306 -21.83 4.95 -0.64
C VAL A 306 -21.58 3.78 0.32
N TYR A 307 -20.52 3.84 1.10
CA TYR A 307 -20.18 2.79 2.06
C TYR A 307 -21.17 2.70 3.22
N ARG A 308 -21.63 3.83 3.77
CA ARG A 308 -22.67 3.84 4.81
C ARG A 308 -23.99 3.23 4.32
N ALA A 309 -24.32 3.44 3.06
CA ALA A 309 -25.50 2.85 2.42
C ALA A 309 -25.30 1.38 1.98
N ARG A 310 -24.18 0.75 2.34
CA ARG A 310 -23.80 -0.63 1.97
C ARG A 310 -23.69 -0.85 0.46
N HIS A 311 -23.33 0.21 -0.26
CA HIS A 311 -22.98 0.18 -1.66
C HIS A 311 -21.46 0.19 -1.84
N ARG A 312 -21.01 0.08 -3.08
CA ARG A 312 -19.60 -0.09 -3.42
C ARG A 312 -19.13 0.97 -4.41
N ASN A 313 -17.84 1.24 -4.37
CA ASN A 313 -17.16 2.05 -5.37
C ASN A 313 -16.39 1.14 -6.34
N THR A 314 -16.43 1.48 -7.62
CA THR A 314 -15.64 0.82 -8.66
C THR A 314 -14.70 1.82 -9.28
N TYR A 315 -13.40 1.53 -9.22
CA TYR A 315 -12.37 2.34 -9.84
C TYR A 315 -12.06 1.81 -11.24
N PHE A 316 -11.96 2.73 -12.20
CA PHE A 316 -11.46 2.47 -13.54
C PHE A 316 -10.15 3.22 -13.70
N SER A 317 -9.05 2.51 -13.94
CA SER A 317 -7.71 3.11 -14.07
C SER A 317 -6.80 2.23 -14.91
N ASP A 318 -5.92 2.85 -15.70
CA ASP A 318 -4.93 2.17 -16.53
C ASP A 318 -3.51 2.52 -16.10
N ARG A 319 -3.00 3.71 -16.47
CA ARG A 319 -1.61 4.10 -16.17
C ARG A 319 -1.33 4.20 -14.67
N LEU A 320 -2.33 4.61 -13.89
CA LEU A 320 -2.30 4.64 -12.42
C LEU A 320 -2.93 3.39 -11.80
N GLY A 321 -3.16 2.32 -12.58
CA GLY A 321 -3.83 1.10 -12.11
C GLY A 321 -3.09 0.45 -10.95
N ILE A 322 -1.76 0.36 -11.02
CA ILE A 322 -0.97 -0.17 -9.91
C ILE A 322 -1.06 0.72 -8.66
N ASP A 323 -1.00 2.05 -8.81
CA ASP A 323 -1.16 3.01 -7.71
C ASP A 323 -2.51 2.81 -7.00
N VAL A 324 -3.59 2.69 -7.76
CA VAL A 324 -4.95 2.44 -7.24
C VAL A 324 -5.05 1.08 -6.57
N LEU A 325 -4.46 0.04 -7.16
CA LEU A 325 -4.46 -1.31 -6.58
C LEU A 325 -3.71 -1.33 -5.24
N THR A 326 -2.56 -0.66 -5.16
CA THR A 326 -1.79 -0.60 -3.90
C THR A 326 -2.55 0.12 -2.78
N ASP A 327 -3.23 1.24 -3.05
CA ASP A 327 -4.06 1.90 -2.04
C ASP A 327 -5.25 1.02 -1.63
N THR A 328 -6.02 0.52 -2.60
CA THR A 328 -7.25 -0.24 -2.31
C THR A 328 -6.98 -1.52 -1.53
N THR A 329 -5.91 -2.25 -1.84
CA THR A 329 -5.52 -3.44 -1.10
C THR A 329 -5.11 -3.13 0.34
N GLU A 330 -4.39 -2.04 0.56
CA GLU A 330 -3.92 -1.66 1.90
C GLU A 330 -5.04 -1.18 2.83
N ARG A 331 -6.22 -0.86 2.30
CA ARG A 331 -7.39 -0.52 3.14
C ARG A 331 -7.81 -1.70 4.01
N SER A 332 -7.72 -2.94 3.49
CA SER A 332 -8.20 -4.14 4.17
C SER A 332 -7.49 -4.42 5.51
N PRO A 333 -6.15 -4.58 5.56
CA PRO A 333 -5.46 -4.80 6.83
C PRO A 333 -5.49 -3.58 7.77
N THR A 334 -5.57 -2.37 7.21
CA THR A 334 -5.54 -1.09 7.97
C THR A 334 -6.88 -0.81 8.68
N PHE A 335 -8.01 -1.06 7.99
CA PHE A 335 -9.33 -0.63 8.44
C PHE A 335 -10.35 -1.77 8.56
N CYS A 336 -9.93 -3.03 8.41
CA CYS A 336 -10.80 -4.21 8.48
C CYS A 336 -11.98 -4.11 7.52
N VAL A 337 -11.69 -3.75 6.26
CA VAL A 337 -12.65 -3.79 5.15
C VAL A 337 -12.44 -5.06 4.33
N PRO A 338 -13.49 -5.62 3.69
CA PRO A 338 -13.35 -6.81 2.86
C PRO A 338 -12.29 -6.60 1.76
N SER A 339 -11.38 -7.57 1.62
CA SER A 339 -10.42 -7.60 0.52
C SER A 339 -11.13 -7.83 -0.81
N PHE A 340 -10.40 -7.75 -1.93
CA PHE A 340 -10.92 -8.18 -3.22
C PHE A 340 -11.48 -9.60 -3.12
N ARG A 341 -12.59 -9.84 -3.81
CA ARG A 341 -13.32 -11.10 -3.79
C ARG A 341 -13.06 -11.88 -5.07
N LYS A 342 -12.96 -13.21 -4.96
CA LYS A 342 -12.91 -14.10 -6.12
C LYS A 342 -14.27 -14.13 -6.80
N PHE A 343 -14.31 -14.22 -8.13
CA PHE A 343 -15.57 -14.14 -8.88
C PHE A 343 -16.53 -15.30 -8.58
N ASP A 344 -15.99 -16.43 -8.14
CA ASP A 344 -16.66 -17.71 -7.90
C ASP A 344 -16.79 -18.06 -6.41
N ASP A 345 -16.60 -17.08 -5.52
CA ASP A 345 -16.77 -17.22 -4.07
C ASP A 345 -17.95 -16.35 -3.61
N PRO A 346 -19.19 -16.87 -3.68
CA PRO A 346 -20.38 -16.10 -3.33
C PRO A 346 -20.53 -15.88 -1.81
N ASP A 347 -19.84 -16.68 -1.00
CA ASP A 347 -19.92 -16.63 0.46
C ASP A 347 -18.99 -15.55 1.06
N ALA A 348 -17.90 -15.22 0.35
CA ALA A 348 -17.02 -14.14 0.75
C ALA A 348 -17.69 -12.75 0.65
N ALA A 349 -17.42 -11.91 1.64
CA ALA A 349 -17.86 -10.51 1.64
C ALA A 349 -17.35 -9.76 0.40
N GLU A 350 -18.21 -8.93 -0.17
CA GLU A 350 -17.86 -8.16 -1.36
C GLU A 350 -16.95 -6.97 -1.01
N SER A 351 -15.90 -6.78 -1.81
CA SER A 351 -14.98 -5.66 -1.60
C SER A 351 -15.70 -4.32 -1.77
N TRP A 352 -15.44 -3.37 -0.88
CA TRP A 352 -16.06 -2.04 -0.94
C TRP A 352 -15.50 -1.21 -2.09
N SER A 353 -14.25 -1.46 -2.47
CA SER A 353 -13.60 -0.92 -3.66
C SER A 353 -13.07 -2.05 -4.53
N PHE A 354 -13.05 -1.82 -5.84
CA PHE A 354 -12.48 -2.77 -6.81
C PHE A 354 -11.93 -2.01 -8.02
N LEU A 355 -10.84 -2.49 -8.60
CA LEU A 355 -10.20 -1.89 -9.78
C LEU A 355 -10.50 -2.72 -11.03
N PHE A 356 -10.91 -2.05 -12.11
CA PHE A 356 -10.94 -2.61 -13.45
C PHE A 356 -9.98 -1.87 -14.39
N LEU A 357 -9.20 -2.63 -15.16
CA LEU A 357 -8.31 -2.12 -16.20
C LEU A 357 -8.96 -2.15 -17.60
N PRO A 358 -8.65 -1.19 -18.48
CA PRO A 358 -9.08 -1.20 -19.88
C PRO A 358 -8.15 -1.94 -20.81
N PRO A 359 -8.64 -2.32 -22.00
CA PRO A 359 -9.78 -3.18 -22.26
C PRO A 359 -9.30 -4.64 -22.26
N TYR A 360 -8.64 -5.07 -21.18
CA TYR A 360 -8.03 -6.39 -21.08
C TYR A 360 -8.98 -7.39 -20.42
N GLU A 361 -8.89 -8.64 -20.84
CA GLU A 361 -9.32 -9.79 -20.05
C GLU A 361 -8.36 -9.98 -18.87
N THR A 362 -8.83 -10.59 -17.77
CA THR A 362 -8.11 -10.60 -16.48
C THR A 362 -6.66 -11.06 -16.56
N ALA A 363 -6.33 -12.09 -17.35
CA ALA A 363 -4.94 -12.53 -17.51
C ALA A 363 -4.05 -11.45 -18.15
N ALA A 364 -4.51 -10.83 -19.23
CA ALA A 364 -3.81 -9.73 -19.90
C ALA A 364 -3.80 -8.45 -19.04
N ALA A 365 -4.84 -8.24 -18.21
CA ALA A 365 -4.92 -7.11 -17.28
C ALA A 365 -3.81 -7.18 -16.22
N TRP A 366 -3.56 -8.38 -15.67
CA TRP A 366 -2.45 -8.62 -14.74
C TRP A 366 -1.10 -8.38 -15.39
N GLU A 367 -0.87 -8.94 -16.59
CA GLU A 367 0.39 -8.75 -17.31
C GLU A 367 0.62 -7.29 -17.71
N HIS A 368 -0.44 -6.57 -18.09
CA HIS A 368 -0.37 -5.14 -18.39
C HIS A 368 -0.09 -4.29 -17.16
N LEU A 369 -0.67 -4.62 -16.00
CA LEU A 369 -0.44 -3.91 -14.75
C LEU A 369 0.99 -4.14 -14.21
N LEU A 370 1.49 -5.37 -14.31
CA LEU A 370 2.83 -5.76 -13.86
C LEU A 370 3.92 -5.44 -14.88
N LYS A 371 3.56 -5.25 -16.15
CA LYS A 371 4.47 -5.16 -17.31
C LYS A 371 5.34 -6.41 -17.49
N ARG A 372 4.89 -7.56 -16.95
CA ARG A 372 5.53 -8.87 -17.05
C ARG A 372 4.52 -9.98 -16.73
N PRO A 373 4.80 -11.25 -17.08
CA PRO A 373 4.04 -12.40 -16.60
C PRO A 373 3.96 -12.47 -15.07
N LEU A 374 2.89 -13.11 -14.58
CA LEU A 374 2.71 -13.42 -13.15
C LEU A 374 3.84 -14.31 -12.62
N ALA A 375 4.32 -13.98 -11.42
CA ALA A 375 5.34 -14.69 -10.65
C ALA A 375 4.78 -15.06 -9.26
N PRO A 376 3.93 -16.11 -9.16
CA PRO A 376 3.43 -16.61 -7.89
C PRO A 376 4.53 -17.37 -7.10
N VAL A 377 4.21 -17.75 -5.85
CA VAL A 377 5.09 -18.59 -5.02
C VAL A 377 4.60 -20.02 -5.04
N GLU A 378 5.36 -20.91 -5.67
CA GLU A 378 4.93 -22.31 -5.92
C GLU A 378 6.02 -23.31 -5.51
N TRP A 379 6.42 -23.30 -4.25
CA TRP A 379 7.36 -24.27 -3.67
C TRP A 379 6.68 -25.60 -3.34
N SER A 380 7.41 -26.70 -3.53
CA SER A 380 6.97 -28.03 -3.08
C SER A 380 7.01 -28.15 -1.55
N LEU A 381 6.24 -29.07 -0.97
CA LEU A 381 6.30 -29.35 0.47
C LEU A 381 7.73 -29.71 0.92
N GLU A 382 8.47 -30.49 0.12
CA GLU A 382 9.86 -30.83 0.38
C GLU A 382 10.74 -29.59 0.53
N GLN A 383 10.60 -28.63 -0.39
CA GLN A 383 11.32 -27.36 -0.35
C GLN A 383 10.95 -26.51 0.87
N VAL A 384 9.69 -26.57 1.33
CA VAL A 384 9.27 -25.86 2.56
C VAL A 384 9.83 -26.57 3.80
N CYS A 385 9.86 -27.90 3.83
CA CYS A 385 10.45 -28.69 4.91
C CYS A 385 11.98 -28.48 5.06
N GLU A 386 12.68 -28.07 4.00
CA GLU A 386 14.08 -27.65 4.10
C GLU A 386 14.26 -26.35 4.88
N MET A 387 13.21 -25.51 4.96
CA MET A 387 13.27 -24.18 5.56
C MET A 387 12.61 -24.13 6.95
N LEU A 388 11.63 -24.98 7.20
CA LEU A 388 10.77 -24.92 8.38
C LEU A 388 10.58 -26.30 9.03
N PRO A 389 10.32 -26.36 10.35
CA PRO A 389 9.96 -27.60 11.02
C PRO A 389 8.72 -28.26 10.41
N PRO A 390 8.58 -29.60 10.41
CA PRO A 390 7.56 -30.32 9.64
C PRO A 390 6.12 -29.81 9.82
N GLY A 391 5.65 -29.63 11.06
CA GLY A 391 4.27 -29.18 11.32
C GLY A 391 4.01 -27.73 10.89
N GLU A 392 5.04 -26.88 10.90
CA GLU A 392 4.96 -25.52 10.40
C GLU A 392 5.06 -25.47 8.87
N ALA A 393 5.92 -26.31 8.28
CA ALA A 393 6.05 -26.48 6.84
C ALA A 393 4.73 -26.94 6.20
N GLU A 394 4.04 -27.92 6.77
CA GLU A 394 2.73 -28.38 6.29
C GLU A 394 1.68 -27.25 6.29
N ARG A 395 1.64 -26.46 7.37
CA ARG A 395 0.73 -25.31 7.49
C ARG A 395 1.05 -24.24 6.44
N GLN A 396 2.32 -23.86 6.30
CA GLN A 396 2.72 -22.84 5.33
C GLN A 396 2.52 -23.31 3.88
N HIS A 397 2.85 -24.57 3.57
CA HIS A 397 2.58 -25.16 2.26
C HIS A 397 1.07 -25.23 1.94
N ALA A 398 0.19 -25.40 2.95
CA ALA A 398 -1.24 -25.29 2.75
C ALA A 398 -1.69 -23.87 2.37
N ILE A 399 -1.12 -22.84 2.99
CA ILE A 399 -1.34 -21.42 2.63
C ILE A 399 -0.86 -21.17 1.20
N MET A 400 0.30 -21.71 0.81
CA MET A 400 0.87 -21.56 -0.54
C MET A 400 -0.05 -22.03 -1.66
N ARG A 401 -0.79 -23.13 -1.45
CA ARG A 401 -1.77 -23.60 -2.43
C ARG A 401 -2.90 -22.60 -2.68
N GLY A 402 -3.17 -21.70 -1.72
CA GLY A 402 -4.18 -20.65 -1.83
C GLY A 402 -3.71 -19.37 -2.53
N ILE A 403 -2.45 -19.32 -2.98
CA ILE A 403 -1.84 -18.12 -3.60
C ILE A 403 -1.20 -18.40 -4.98
N SER A 404 -1.60 -19.50 -5.62
CA SER A 404 -1.10 -19.90 -6.94
C SER A 404 -1.53 -18.95 -8.06
N ARG A 405 -0.97 -19.13 -9.27
CA ARG A 405 -1.40 -18.38 -10.46
C ARG A 405 -2.91 -18.52 -10.71
N GLU A 406 -3.44 -19.73 -10.56
CA GLU A 406 -4.86 -20.02 -10.76
C GLU A 406 -5.73 -19.23 -9.78
N GLU A 407 -5.29 -19.13 -8.53
CA GLU A 407 -5.97 -18.36 -7.49
C GLU A 407 -5.95 -16.85 -7.77
N ILE A 408 -4.83 -16.31 -8.27
CA ILE A 408 -4.72 -14.90 -8.68
C ILE A 408 -5.72 -14.56 -9.81
N LEU A 409 -5.87 -15.44 -10.80
CA LEU A 409 -6.75 -15.22 -11.94
C LEU A 409 -8.25 -15.26 -11.59
N ARG A 410 -8.61 -15.75 -10.39
CA ARG A 410 -9.98 -15.67 -9.88
C ARG A 410 -10.36 -14.25 -9.40
N PHE A 411 -9.39 -13.35 -9.25
CA PHE A 411 -9.64 -11.92 -9.02
C PHE A 411 -9.73 -11.21 -10.37
N ARG A 412 -10.96 -11.09 -10.88
CA ARG A 412 -11.23 -10.63 -12.24
C ARG A 412 -11.08 -9.12 -12.38
N ILE A 413 -9.86 -8.62 -12.50
CA ILE A 413 -9.54 -7.19 -12.67
C ILE A 413 -9.68 -6.71 -14.13
N GLY A 414 -9.91 -7.64 -15.07
CA GLY A 414 -10.22 -7.34 -16.47
C GLY A 414 -11.73 -7.12 -16.71
N LEU A 415 -12.10 -6.84 -17.96
CA LEU A 415 -13.49 -6.58 -18.35
C LEU A 415 -14.41 -7.80 -18.14
N ASP A 416 -13.87 -9.02 -18.15
CA ASP A 416 -14.55 -10.26 -17.78
C ASP A 416 -15.00 -10.32 -16.32
N GLY A 417 -14.52 -9.43 -15.46
CA GLY A 417 -15.01 -9.32 -14.09
C GLY A 417 -16.29 -8.50 -13.95
N LEU A 418 -16.64 -7.65 -14.94
CA LEU A 418 -17.80 -6.77 -14.87
C LEU A 418 -19.13 -7.51 -14.65
N PRO A 419 -19.41 -8.67 -15.27
CA PRO A 419 -20.63 -9.43 -14.99
C PRO A 419 -20.75 -9.91 -13.54
N TYR A 420 -19.62 -10.12 -12.85
CA TYR A 420 -19.57 -10.60 -11.46
C TYR A 420 -19.62 -9.46 -10.43
N ARG A 421 -19.51 -8.21 -10.90
CA ARG A 421 -19.58 -7.00 -10.10
C ARG A 421 -20.35 -5.92 -10.87
N THR A 422 -21.66 -6.14 -10.99
CA THR A 422 -22.54 -5.17 -11.65
C THR A 422 -22.56 -3.85 -10.87
N ILE A 423 -22.58 -2.74 -11.60
CA ILE A 423 -22.67 -1.40 -11.02
C ILE A 423 -24.13 -0.97 -11.15
N GLY A 424 -24.78 -0.67 -10.03
CA GLY A 424 -26.21 -0.37 -9.98
C GLY A 424 -26.58 0.84 -9.15
N PRO A 425 -27.89 1.04 -8.87
CA PRO A 425 -28.36 2.16 -8.08
C PRO A 425 -27.73 2.19 -6.69
N GLY A 426 -27.19 3.35 -6.31
CA GLY A 426 -26.52 3.57 -5.02
C GLY A 426 -25.02 3.30 -5.03
N ASP A 427 -24.49 2.57 -6.02
CA ASP A 427 -23.05 2.39 -6.20
C ASP A 427 -22.37 3.66 -6.73
N ALA A 428 -21.04 3.66 -6.73
CA ALA A 428 -20.22 4.67 -7.38
C ALA A 428 -19.24 4.07 -8.40
N ALA A 429 -18.93 4.88 -9.41
CA ALA A 429 -17.90 4.62 -10.40
C ALA A 429 -16.95 5.82 -10.49
N THR A 430 -15.66 5.59 -10.26
CA THR A 430 -14.63 6.64 -10.28
C THR A 430 -13.60 6.32 -11.35
N ALA A 431 -13.49 7.18 -12.36
CA ALA A 431 -12.39 7.11 -13.33
C ALA A 431 -11.18 7.84 -12.76
N ILE A 432 -10.03 7.16 -12.71
CA ILE A 432 -8.74 7.71 -12.35
C ILE A 432 -7.85 7.62 -13.58
N LEU A 433 -7.41 8.77 -14.09
CA LEU A 433 -6.67 8.82 -15.35
C LEU A 433 -5.73 10.01 -15.41
N THR A 434 -4.75 9.90 -16.29
CA THR A 434 -3.74 10.91 -16.56
C THR A 434 -4.06 11.66 -17.85
N GLU A 435 -3.33 12.76 -18.09
CA GLU A 435 -3.38 13.50 -19.34
C GLU A 435 -3.17 12.63 -20.59
N GLU A 436 -2.30 11.61 -20.51
CA GLU A 436 -2.02 10.68 -21.62
C GLU A 436 -3.26 9.87 -22.04
N GLU A 437 -4.27 9.78 -21.18
CA GLU A 437 -5.46 8.94 -21.35
C GLU A 437 -6.74 9.76 -21.59
N LYS A 438 -6.65 11.11 -21.65
CA LYS A 438 -7.83 12.00 -21.75
C LYS A 438 -8.71 11.70 -22.97
N GLU A 439 -8.12 11.28 -24.08
CA GLU A 439 -8.87 10.93 -25.30
C GLU A 439 -9.81 9.74 -25.09
N ALA A 440 -9.47 8.81 -24.19
CA ALA A 440 -10.35 7.70 -23.83
C ALA A 440 -11.55 8.13 -22.94
N LEU A 441 -11.51 9.34 -22.39
CA LEU A 441 -12.65 10.00 -21.75
C LEU A 441 -13.45 10.87 -22.73
N PHE A 442 -12.78 11.54 -23.68
CA PHE A 442 -13.47 12.43 -24.64
C PHE A 442 -14.21 11.65 -25.73
N THR A 443 -13.62 10.57 -26.23
CA THR A 443 -14.12 9.84 -27.40
C THR A 443 -15.34 8.99 -27.06
N PRO A 444 -16.49 9.12 -27.76
CA PRO A 444 -17.62 8.19 -27.64
C PRO A 444 -17.15 6.72 -27.78
N GLY A 445 -17.50 5.89 -26.80
CA GLY A 445 -17.04 4.49 -26.77
C GLY A 445 -15.61 4.27 -26.26
N GLY A 446 -14.83 5.35 -26.04
CA GLY A 446 -13.59 5.31 -25.28
C GLY A 446 -13.81 4.71 -23.90
N PHE A 447 -12.81 4.03 -23.35
CA PHE A 447 -13.00 3.21 -22.15
C PHE A 447 -13.65 3.95 -21.00
N TYR A 448 -13.03 5.04 -20.53
CA TYR A 448 -13.51 5.79 -19.37
C TYR A 448 -14.90 6.34 -19.63
N ARG A 449 -15.11 6.95 -20.81
CA ARG A 449 -16.41 7.48 -21.21
C ARG A 449 -17.50 6.42 -21.17
N LYS A 450 -17.25 5.29 -21.81
CA LYS A 450 -18.18 4.16 -21.89
C LYS A 450 -18.46 3.56 -20.51
N ARG A 451 -17.46 3.42 -19.65
CA ARG A 451 -17.63 2.88 -18.29
C ARG A 451 -18.50 3.80 -17.43
N LEU A 452 -18.25 5.11 -17.45
CA LEU A 452 -19.01 6.09 -16.68
C LEU A 452 -20.43 6.30 -17.23
N GLU A 453 -20.62 6.33 -18.55
CA GLU A 453 -21.96 6.36 -19.18
C GLU A 453 -22.79 5.15 -18.75
N GLN A 454 -22.20 3.95 -18.73
CA GLN A 454 -22.89 2.74 -18.29
C GLN A 454 -23.20 2.76 -16.79
N ALA A 455 -22.26 3.20 -15.95
CA ALA A 455 -22.48 3.34 -14.52
C ALA A 455 -23.62 4.34 -14.23
N HIS A 456 -23.61 5.50 -14.89
CA HIS A 456 -24.66 6.50 -14.75
C HIS A 456 -26.03 5.98 -15.20
N ALA A 457 -26.09 5.34 -16.37
CA ALA A 457 -27.32 4.70 -16.86
C ALA A 457 -27.84 3.60 -15.91
N GLY A 458 -26.94 2.93 -15.20
CA GLY A 458 -27.26 1.97 -14.13
C GLY A 458 -27.69 2.60 -12.80
N GLY A 459 -27.69 3.92 -12.67
CA GLY A 459 -28.08 4.65 -11.46
C GLY A 459 -26.95 4.88 -10.45
N ALA A 460 -25.68 4.63 -10.82
CA ALA A 460 -24.54 4.89 -9.97
C ALA A 460 -24.07 6.34 -10.05
N ALA A 461 -23.48 6.84 -8.95
CA ALA A 461 -22.80 8.13 -8.94
C ALA A 461 -21.47 8.04 -9.69
N THR A 462 -21.12 9.06 -10.47
CA THR A 462 -19.87 9.06 -11.25
C THR A 462 -18.90 10.16 -10.81
N ALA A 463 -17.61 9.86 -10.83
CA ALA A 463 -16.54 10.81 -10.51
C ALA A 463 -15.35 10.64 -11.48
N VAL A 464 -14.63 11.74 -11.69
CA VAL A 464 -13.39 11.77 -12.48
C VAL A 464 -12.31 12.41 -11.63
N LEU A 465 -11.28 11.62 -11.29
CA LEU A 465 -10.04 12.07 -10.69
C LEU A 465 -8.98 12.12 -11.80
N PHE A 466 -8.66 13.33 -12.25
CA PHE A 466 -7.79 13.54 -13.39
C PHE A 466 -6.49 14.23 -12.97
N PHE A 467 -5.36 13.67 -13.41
CA PHE A 467 -4.03 14.25 -13.20
C PHE A 467 -3.47 14.75 -14.52
N GLY A 468 -3.12 16.03 -14.61
CA GLY A 468 -2.56 16.58 -15.84
C GLY A 468 -2.07 18.01 -15.71
N ARG A 469 -1.44 18.52 -16.77
CA ARG A 469 -0.96 19.90 -16.80
C ARG A 469 -2.12 20.88 -16.80
N PRO A 470 -1.94 22.14 -16.36
CA PRO A 470 -3.00 23.14 -16.31
C PRO A 470 -3.82 23.29 -17.60
N GLY A 471 -3.19 23.19 -18.78
CA GLY A 471 -3.89 23.21 -20.07
C GLY A 471 -4.87 22.04 -20.25
N ALA A 472 -4.42 20.82 -19.94
CA ALA A 472 -5.27 19.63 -20.04
C ALA A 472 -6.39 19.62 -18.98
N ILE A 473 -6.13 20.21 -17.81
CA ILE A 473 -7.15 20.41 -16.76
C ILE A 473 -8.32 21.22 -17.30
N GLU A 474 -8.05 22.31 -18.03
CA GLU A 474 -9.10 23.15 -18.61
C GLU A 474 -9.87 22.44 -19.74
N GLU A 475 -9.19 21.64 -20.56
CA GLU A 475 -9.86 20.80 -21.56
C GLU A 475 -10.82 19.79 -20.92
N VAL A 476 -10.36 19.08 -19.88
CA VAL A 476 -11.20 18.11 -19.15
C VAL A 476 -12.35 18.83 -18.43
N ARG A 477 -12.10 19.99 -17.82
CA ARG A 477 -13.14 20.81 -17.18
C ARG A 477 -14.22 21.22 -18.17
N ALA A 478 -13.83 21.68 -19.35
CA ALA A 478 -14.75 22.08 -20.41
C ALA A 478 -15.57 20.88 -20.91
N PHE A 479 -14.93 19.73 -21.12
CA PHE A 479 -15.61 18.50 -21.48
C PHE A 479 -16.64 18.09 -20.42
N LEU A 480 -16.25 17.97 -19.15
CA LEU A 480 -17.14 17.54 -18.06
C LEU A 480 -18.32 18.49 -17.85
N SER A 481 -18.13 19.78 -18.14
CA SER A 481 -19.18 20.79 -18.03
C SER A 481 -20.20 20.73 -19.18
N ALA A 482 -19.81 20.20 -20.34
CA ALA A 482 -20.66 20.02 -21.51
C ALA A 482 -21.22 18.59 -21.66
N TRP A 483 -20.67 17.63 -20.92
CA TRP A 483 -21.04 16.23 -21.00
C TRP A 483 -22.37 15.95 -20.26
N GLU A 484 -23.24 15.17 -20.88
CA GLU A 484 -24.57 14.85 -20.34
C GLU A 484 -24.51 13.99 -19.06
N VAL A 485 -23.41 13.26 -18.84
CA VAL A 485 -23.22 12.44 -17.65
C VAL A 485 -22.65 13.29 -16.52
N PRO A 486 -23.38 13.48 -15.40
CA PRO A 486 -22.89 14.26 -14.27
C PRO A 486 -21.80 13.48 -13.53
N ALA A 487 -20.55 13.88 -13.74
CA ALA A 487 -19.40 13.35 -13.03
C ALA A 487 -18.81 14.41 -12.08
N LEU A 488 -18.54 14.04 -10.82
CA LEU A 488 -17.84 14.91 -9.88
C LEU A 488 -16.37 15.06 -10.32
N PRO A 489 -15.91 16.28 -10.65
CA PRO A 489 -14.53 16.49 -11.03
C PRO A 489 -13.64 16.64 -9.79
N VAL A 490 -12.51 15.95 -9.79
CA VAL A 490 -11.34 16.25 -8.96
C VAL A 490 -10.16 16.38 -9.93
N LEU A 491 -9.79 17.63 -10.21
CA LEU A 491 -8.79 17.95 -11.23
C LEU A 491 -7.50 18.35 -10.53
N VAL A 492 -6.44 17.59 -10.74
CA VAL A 492 -5.17 17.69 -10.02
C VAL A 492 -4.09 18.20 -10.99
N PRO A 493 -3.73 19.49 -10.93
CA PRO A 493 -2.60 20.02 -11.66
C PRO A 493 -1.31 19.26 -11.28
N VAL A 494 -0.61 18.75 -12.29
CA VAL A 494 0.69 18.09 -12.12
C VAL A 494 1.78 19.06 -12.59
N PRO A 495 2.84 19.28 -11.80
CA PRO A 495 3.97 20.11 -12.20
C PRO A 495 4.60 19.64 -13.52
N GLU A 496 4.94 20.59 -14.38
CA GLU A 496 5.71 20.28 -15.60
C GLU A 496 7.15 19.97 -15.24
N THR A 497 7.65 18.81 -15.67
CA THR A 497 9.03 18.40 -15.40
C THR A 497 9.68 17.77 -16.63
N GLU A 498 11.00 17.83 -16.66
CA GLU A 498 11.84 17.15 -17.64
C GLU A 498 12.22 15.72 -17.20
N LEU A 499 11.59 15.23 -16.12
CA LEU A 499 11.85 13.90 -15.56
C LEU A 499 11.19 12.82 -16.43
N LEU A 500 11.94 11.75 -16.71
CA LEU A 500 11.57 10.63 -17.56
C LEU A 500 10.44 9.77 -16.98
N LEU A 501 10.37 9.64 -15.66
CA LEU A 501 9.44 8.76 -14.95
C LEU A 501 8.17 9.45 -14.45
N ASN A 502 8.02 10.76 -14.71
CA ASN A 502 6.91 11.58 -14.19
C ASN A 502 6.71 11.37 -12.68
N LEU A 503 7.81 11.50 -11.93
CA LEU A 503 7.87 11.27 -10.49
C LEU A 503 6.83 12.07 -9.67
N PRO A 504 6.62 13.38 -9.89
CA PRO A 504 5.62 14.13 -9.11
C PRO A 504 4.20 13.59 -9.30
N LEU A 505 3.84 13.08 -10.49
CA LEU A 505 2.55 12.42 -10.71
C LEU A 505 2.40 11.19 -9.82
N ARG A 506 3.39 10.28 -9.80
CA ARG A 506 3.31 9.01 -9.05
C ARG A 506 3.26 9.25 -7.54
N VAL A 507 4.17 10.09 -7.03
CA VAL A 507 4.20 10.43 -5.60
C VAL A 507 2.95 11.22 -5.19
N GLY A 508 2.53 12.17 -6.02
CA GLY A 508 1.31 12.95 -5.78
C GLY A 508 0.05 12.11 -5.79
N ALA A 509 -0.08 11.17 -6.73
CA ALA A 509 -1.19 10.21 -6.77
C ALA A 509 -1.20 9.32 -5.53
N LYS A 510 -0.03 8.83 -5.09
CA LYS A 510 0.08 8.05 -3.84
C LYS A 510 -0.36 8.85 -2.61
N MET A 511 0.13 10.08 -2.43
CA MET A 511 -0.25 10.94 -1.31
C MET A 511 -1.76 11.24 -1.33
N LEU A 512 -2.31 11.59 -2.50
CA LEU A 512 -3.73 11.88 -2.67
C LEU A 512 -4.60 10.64 -2.38
N LEU A 513 -4.29 9.47 -2.94
CA LEU A 513 -5.06 8.24 -2.72
C LEU A 513 -5.00 7.81 -1.26
N ASN A 514 -3.82 7.88 -0.64
CA ASN A 514 -3.65 7.62 0.79
C ASN A 514 -4.49 8.58 1.65
N ALA A 515 -4.52 9.88 1.32
CA ALA A 515 -5.30 10.88 2.05
C ALA A 515 -6.81 10.67 1.86
N LEU A 516 -7.25 10.44 0.61
CA LEU A 516 -8.64 10.17 0.23
C LEU A 516 -9.18 8.93 0.98
N SER A 517 -8.47 7.81 0.87
CA SER A 517 -8.87 6.56 1.49
C SER A 517 -8.86 6.63 3.01
N THR A 518 -7.82 7.24 3.59
CA THR A 518 -7.71 7.41 5.05
C THR A 518 -8.81 8.32 5.57
N CYS A 519 -9.04 9.48 4.95
CA CYS A 519 -10.08 10.41 5.40
C CYS A 519 -11.48 9.77 5.31
N THR A 520 -11.77 9.02 4.23
CA THR A 520 -13.02 8.24 4.11
C THR A 520 -13.18 7.25 5.28
N MET A 521 -12.11 6.53 5.66
CA MET A 521 -12.18 5.55 6.74
C MET A 521 -12.25 6.21 8.11
N VAL A 522 -11.57 7.34 8.31
CA VAL A 522 -11.71 8.19 9.51
C VAL A 522 -13.16 8.65 9.65
N ARG A 523 -13.77 9.13 8.57
CA ARG A 523 -15.17 9.56 8.51
C ARG A 523 -16.14 8.44 8.82
N LEU A 524 -15.84 7.22 8.37
CA LEU A 524 -16.57 6.01 8.73
C LEU A 524 -16.33 5.53 10.18
N GLY A 525 -15.60 6.28 11.00
CA GLY A 525 -15.38 5.92 12.39
C GLY A 525 -14.35 4.80 12.58
N ARG A 526 -13.50 4.53 11.57
CA ARG A 526 -12.49 3.47 11.66
C ARG A 526 -11.26 3.86 12.49
N VAL A 527 -11.16 5.15 12.87
CA VAL A 527 -10.02 5.76 13.54
C VAL A 527 -10.52 6.62 14.71
N LEU A 528 -9.85 6.53 15.86
CA LEU A 528 -10.07 7.41 17.02
C LEU A 528 -8.82 8.24 17.29
N GLY A 529 -8.94 9.57 17.24
CA GLY A 529 -7.78 10.46 17.14
C GLY A 529 -7.01 10.17 15.85
N ASN A 530 -5.82 9.58 15.99
CA ASN A 530 -5.01 9.02 14.90
C ASN A 530 -4.67 7.54 15.11
N VAL A 531 -5.44 6.82 15.91
CA VAL A 531 -5.24 5.39 16.21
C VAL A 531 -6.28 4.56 15.46
N MET A 532 -5.82 3.51 14.77
CA MET A 532 -6.70 2.57 14.06
C MET A 532 -7.41 1.67 15.08
N ILE A 533 -8.71 1.88 15.26
CA ILE A 533 -9.52 0.99 16.12
C ILE A 533 -10.11 -0.18 15.33
N TRP A 534 -9.90 -0.20 14.01
CA TRP A 534 -10.28 -1.27 13.09
C TRP A 534 -9.11 -2.02 12.45
N VAL A 535 -8.00 -2.13 13.16
CA VAL A 535 -6.88 -3.00 12.74
C VAL A 535 -7.23 -4.48 12.95
N VAL A 536 -6.80 -5.35 12.03
CA VAL A 536 -6.93 -6.80 12.17
C VAL A 536 -5.66 -7.36 12.84
N PRO A 537 -5.74 -7.99 14.03
CA PRO A 537 -4.58 -8.57 14.71
C PRO A 537 -4.19 -9.94 14.09
N SER A 538 -3.77 -9.94 12.82
CA SER A 538 -3.51 -11.17 12.05
C SER A 538 -2.10 -11.75 12.20
N ASN A 539 -1.16 -10.99 12.79
CA ASN A 539 0.19 -11.47 13.09
C ASN A 539 0.70 -10.91 14.43
N LEU A 540 1.86 -11.38 14.89
CA LEU A 540 2.39 -11.04 16.22
C LEU A 540 2.66 -9.54 16.39
N LYS A 541 3.11 -8.85 15.33
CA LYS A 541 3.27 -7.39 15.30
C LYS A 541 1.93 -6.68 15.46
N LEU A 542 0.90 -7.13 14.74
CA LEU A 542 -0.44 -6.51 14.79
C LEU A 542 -1.18 -6.81 16.10
N ILE A 543 -0.91 -7.95 16.75
CA ILE A 543 -1.38 -8.24 18.11
C ILE A 543 -0.74 -7.26 19.10
N ASP A 544 0.59 -7.10 19.09
CA ASP A 544 1.28 -6.10 19.95
C ASP A 544 0.71 -4.69 19.76
N ARG A 545 0.58 -4.27 18.51
CA ARG A 545 0.01 -2.97 18.14
C ARG A 545 -1.41 -2.79 18.68
N SER A 546 -2.26 -3.79 18.48
CA SER A 546 -3.64 -3.79 18.97
C SER A 546 -3.70 -3.68 20.50
N THR A 547 -2.84 -4.43 21.21
CA THR A 547 -2.71 -4.34 22.67
C THR A 547 -2.30 -2.94 23.11
N ARG A 548 -1.31 -2.31 22.46
CA ARG A 548 -0.90 -0.93 22.77
C ARG A 548 -2.00 0.09 22.51
N TYR A 549 -2.79 -0.09 21.46
CA TYR A 549 -3.91 0.79 21.17
C TYR A 549 -4.98 0.71 22.25
N ILE A 550 -5.35 -0.51 22.66
CA ILE A 550 -6.31 -0.72 23.75
C ILE A 550 -5.77 -0.08 25.03
N ALA A 551 -4.53 -0.35 25.43
CA ALA A 551 -3.91 0.24 26.61
C ALA A 551 -3.92 1.78 26.56
N ASN A 552 -3.49 2.38 25.44
CA ASN A 552 -3.45 3.82 25.26
C ASN A 552 -4.85 4.46 25.36
N LEU A 553 -5.84 3.85 24.72
CA LEU A 553 -7.19 4.41 24.65
C LEU A 553 -8.02 4.18 25.91
N THR A 554 -7.64 3.25 26.79
CA THR A 554 -8.43 2.85 27.97
C THR A 554 -7.76 3.16 29.30
N GLY A 555 -6.44 3.35 29.32
CA GLY A 555 -5.66 3.47 30.56
C GLY A 555 -5.36 2.14 31.24
N LEU A 556 -5.75 1.00 30.65
CA LEU A 556 -5.37 -0.33 31.13
C LEU A 556 -3.87 -0.56 31.01
N SER A 557 -3.32 -1.44 31.85
CA SER A 557 -1.96 -1.94 31.65
C SER A 557 -1.86 -2.73 30.33
N TYR A 558 -0.65 -2.85 29.79
CA TYR A 558 -0.42 -3.65 28.58
C TYR A 558 -0.88 -5.10 28.73
N GLU A 559 -0.68 -5.69 29.91
CA GLU A 559 -1.11 -7.06 30.20
C GLU A 559 -2.63 -7.19 30.20
N GLU A 560 -3.35 -6.33 30.93
CA GLU A 560 -4.82 -6.32 30.95
C GLU A 560 -5.41 -6.08 29.55
N ALA A 561 -4.82 -5.15 28.79
CA ALA A 561 -5.20 -4.89 27.41
C ALA A 561 -4.97 -6.11 26.50
N CYS A 562 -3.91 -6.88 26.74
CA CYS A 562 -3.62 -8.11 25.99
C CYS A 562 -4.69 -9.17 26.23
N TYR A 563 -5.02 -9.46 27.49
CA TYR A 563 -6.10 -10.41 27.80
C TYR A 563 -7.43 -9.98 27.17
N LEU A 564 -7.78 -8.69 27.30
CA LEU A 564 -9.01 -8.15 26.73
C LEU A 564 -9.05 -8.24 25.19
N LEU A 565 -7.90 -8.08 24.51
CA LEU A 565 -7.80 -8.28 23.06
C LEU A 565 -8.07 -9.75 22.69
N PHE A 566 -7.44 -10.69 23.38
CA PHE A 566 -7.60 -12.12 23.11
C PHE A 566 -9.04 -12.59 23.37
N GLU A 567 -9.72 -12.06 24.39
CA GLU A 567 -11.15 -12.28 24.63
C GLU A 567 -12.01 -11.74 23.47
N ALA A 568 -11.71 -10.52 22.99
CA ALA A 568 -12.43 -9.93 21.85
C ALA A 568 -12.21 -10.74 20.56
N MET A 569 -10.98 -11.24 20.33
CA MET A 569 -10.65 -12.11 19.20
C MET A 569 -11.42 -13.44 19.26
N GLU A 570 -11.59 -14.05 20.44
CA GLU A 570 -12.42 -15.25 20.59
C GLU A 570 -13.90 -14.95 20.28
N TYR A 571 -14.42 -13.82 20.79
CA TYR A 571 -15.79 -13.40 20.54
C TYR A 571 -16.12 -13.20 19.05
N VAL A 572 -15.21 -12.62 18.27
CA VAL A 572 -15.42 -12.40 16.82
C VAL A 572 -14.96 -13.57 15.95
N GLY A 573 -14.16 -14.49 16.51
CA GLY A 573 -13.53 -15.61 15.82
C GLY A 573 -14.46 -16.38 14.88
N PRO A 574 -15.64 -16.84 15.32
CA PRO A 574 -16.55 -17.60 14.44
C PRO A 574 -16.96 -16.84 13.17
N ARG A 575 -17.14 -15.51 13.25
CA ARG A 575 -17.48 -14.66 12.10
C ARG A 575 -16.26 -14.41 11.21
N TRP A 576 -15.12 -14.15 11.83
CA TRP A 576 -13.85 -13.92 11.12
C TRP A 576 -13.44 -15.14 10.27
N HIS A 577 -13.39 -16.34 10.83
CA HIS A 577 -12.98 -17.55 10.10
C HIS A 577 -13.96 -17.93 8.97
N ALA A 578 -15.22 -17.50 9.07
CA ALA A 578 -16.23 -17.70 8.04
C ALA A 578 -16.22 -16.63 6.94
N GLY A 579 -15.27 -15.68 6.96
CA GLY A 579 -15.19 -14.60 5.97
C GLY A 579 -16.36 -13.61 6.03
N LYS A 580 -17.11 -13.60 7.15
CA LYS A 580 -18.26 -12.70 7.38
C LYS A 580 -17.79 -11.37 7.96
N GLU A 581 -18.66 -10.35 7.92
CA GLU A 581 -18.40 -9.09 8.61
C GLU A 581 -18.40 -9.26 10.14
N TYR A 582 -17.48 -8.59 10.83
CA TYR A 582 -17.34 -8.61 12.30
C TYR A 582 -16.86 -7.24 12.81
N PRO A 583 -17.17 -6.87 14.07
CA PRO A 583 -16.62 -5.65 14.67
C PRO A 583 -15.12 -5.84 14.95
N ALA A 584 -14.32 -4.79 14.79
CA ALA A 584 -12.90 -4.92 15.05
C ALA A 584 -12.60 -5.20 16.54
N PRO A 585 -11.69 -6.15 16.86
CA PRO A 585 -11.33 -6.48 18.23
C PRO A 585 -10.90 -5.26 19.06
N VAL A 586 -10.09 -4.36 18.49
CA VAL A 586 -9.60 -3.15 19.21
C VAL A 586 -10.75 -2.23 19.61
N GLY A 587 -11.59 -1.82 18.66
CA GLY A 587 -12.73 -0.96 18.95
C GLY A 587 -13.69 -1.59 19.97
N LEU A 588 -13.94 -2.89 19.83
CA LEU A 588 -14.78 -3.65 20.75
C LEU A 588 -14.21 -3.67 22.19
N SER A 589 -12.91 -3.96 22.32
CA SER A 589 -12.19 -3.92 23.60
C SER A 589 -12.23 -2.53 24.22
N VAL A 590 -12.02 -1.46 23.44
CA VAL A 590 -12.07 -0.08 23.93
C VAL A 590 -13.46 0.29 24.47
N MET A 591 -14.53 -0.05 23.75
CA MET A 591 -15.90 0.21 24.21
C MET A 591 -16.24 -0.56 25.47
N ARG A 592 -15.87 -1.85 25.52
CA ARG A 592 -16.05 -2.70 26.69
C ARG A 592 -15.35 -2.14 27.92
N ALA A 593 -14.08 -1.76 27.80
CA ALA A 593 -13.28 -1.25 28.91
C ALA A 593 -13.77 0.12 29.42
N ARG A 594 -14.06 1.07 28.51
CA ARG A 594 -14.48 2.42 28.90
C ARG A 594 -15.85 2.48 29.58
N HIS A 595 -16.74 1.56 29.21
CA HIS A 595 -18.15 1.60 29.64
C HIS A 595 -18.56 0.44 30.55
N GLY A 596 -17.67 -0.52 30.84
CA GLY A 596 -17.96 -1.67 31.69
C GLY A 596 -19.01 -2.61 31.10
N LEU A 597 -19.02 -2.79 29.77
CA LEU A 597 -20.06 -3.50 29.02
C LEU A 597 -19.73 -4.98 28.77
N THR A 598 -20.74 -5.81 28.54
CA THR A 598 -20.56 -7.13 27.90
C THR A 598 -20.15 -6.97 26.42
N PHE A 599 -19.58 -8.00 25.78
CA PHE A 599 -19.24 -7.92 24.35
C PHE A 599 -20.43 -7.59 23.43
N PRO A 600 -21.62 -8.21 23.59
CA PRO A 600 -22.80 -7.81 22.81
C PRO A 600 -23.20 -6.34 23.01
N GLU A 601 -23.15 -5.84 24.24
CA GLU A 601 -23.45 -4.42 24.53
C GLU A 601 -22.38 -3.48 23.97
N ALA A 602 -21.10 -3.86 24.07
CA ALA A 602 -19.99 -3.10 23.51
C ALA A 602 -20.02 -3.06 21.98
N GLU A 603 -20.41 -4.16 21.33
CA GLU A 603 -20.62 -4.22 19.88
C GLU A 603 -21.74 -3.28 19.46
N LYS A 604 -22.89 -3.34 20.14
CA LYS A 604 -24.01 -2.42 19.89
C LYS A 604 -23.58 -0.95 20.05
N ARG A 605 -22.90 -0.64 21.16
CA ARG A 605 -22.41 0.71 21.46
C ARG A 605 -21.40 1.20 20.41
N LEU A 606 -20.48 0.33 19.98
CA LEU A 606 -19.51 0.65 18.93
C LEU A 606 -20.22 1.07 17.65
N TYR A 607 -21.22 0.31 17.21
CA TYR A 607 -22.00 0.68 16.01
C TYR A 607 -22.78 1.99 16.19
N GLU A 608 -23.39 2.21 17.36
CA GLU A 608 -24.10 3.45 17.69
C GLU A 608 -23.16 4.67 17.66
N GLU A 609 -21.98 4.60 18.29
CA GLU A 609 -21.02 5.72 18.32
C GLU A 609 -20.41 6.02 16.96
N LEU A 610 -20.24 5.00 16.11
CA LEU A 610 -19.66 5.18 14.77
C LEU A 610 -20.71 5.53 13.70
N GLY A 611 -22.00 5.49 14.06
CA GLY A 611 -23.11 5.70 13.12
C GLY A 611 -23.09 4.66 11.98
N ILE A 612 -22.67 3.43 12.29
CA ILE A 612 -22.60 2.32 11.32
C ILE A 612 -23.77 1.38 11.64
N GLU A 613 -24.50 0.91 10.63
CA GLU A 613 -25.47 -0.15 10.85
C GLU A 613 -24.78 -1.49 11.17
N PRO A 614 -25.28 -2.29 12.12
CA PRO A 614 -24.71 -3.61 12.40
C PRO A 614 -24.75 -4.54 11.16
N PRO A 615 -23.81 -5.50 11.02
CA PRO A 615 -23.81 -6.49 9.95
C PRO A 615 -25.17 -7.17 9.79
N ARG A 616 -25.57 -7.51 8.56
CA ARG A 616 -26.79 -8.32 8.34
C ARG A 616 -26.56 -9.72 8.91
N ALA A 617 -27.57 -10.23 9.64
CA ALA A 617 -27.55 -11.53 10.31
C ALA A 617 -27.38 -12.71 9.33
#